data_AF-A0A950GXJ8-F1
#
_entry.id   AF-A0A950GXJ8-F1
#
_cell.length_a   1.000
_cell.length_b   1.000
_cell.length_c   1.000
_cell.angle_alpha   90.00
_cell.angle_beta   90.00
_cell.angle_gamma   90.00
#
_symmetry.space_group_name_H-M   'P 1'
#
loop_
_entity.id
_entity.type
_entity.pdbx_description
1 polymer ?
#
loop_
_entity_poly.entity_id
_entity_poly.type
_entity_poly.pdbx_seq_one_letter_code
_entity_poly.pdbx_strand_id
1 'polypeptide(L)'
;MSRYVLKPIELADTDCTYQVATGVTIATLLPMTNTSAGPGLEGWDPDRWRHHRLVEPPLTTPEMVTVFGHGKHTCPAQPFAVSAMSATATRLLATYEWEPRWTLAPRPVATQIGGVARSSDACTATYRRRPNST
;
A
#
# COMPACT_ATOMS: atom_id res chain seq x y z
N MET A 1 9.47 3.96 -6.86
CA MET A 1 10.78 4.56 -6.48
C MET A 1 11.71 4.46 -7.67
N SER A 2 12.43 5.53 -8.01
CA SER A 2 13.40 5.50 -9.11
C SER A 2 14.84 5.62 -8.59
N ARG A 3 15.78 5.00 -9.31
CA ARG A 3 17.22 5.09 -9.09
C ARG A 3 17.89 5.37 -10.42
N TYR A 4 18.73 6.38 -10.44
CA TYR A 4 19.55 6.70 -11.60
C TYR A 4 20.88 5.96 -11.51
N VAL A 5 21.26 5.27 -12.57
CA VAL A 5 22.47 4.45 -12.62
C VAL A 5 23.67 5.36 -12.91
N LEU A 6 24.51 5.55 -11.90
CA LEU A 6 25.68 6.44 -11.95
C LEU A 6 26.93 5.79 -12.56
N LYS A 7 27.01 4.46 -12.50
CA LYS A 7 28.07 3.63 -13.07
C LYS A 7 27.42 2.33 -13.56
N PRO A 8 27.98 1.64 -14.58
CA PRO A 8 27.39 0.40 -15.06
C PRO A 8 27.25 -0.61 -13.92
N ILE A 9 26.13 -1.31 -13.88
CA ILE A 9 25.84 -2.35 -12.89
C ILE A 9 25.30 -3.60 -13.57
N GLU A 10 25.49 -4.73 -12.89
CA GLU A 10 24.73 -5.93 -13.14
C GLU A 10 23.52 -5.96 -12.18
N LEU A 11 22.34 -6.19 -12.73
CA LEU A 11 21.09 -6.28 -11.98
C LEU A 11 20.43 -7.64 -12.27
N ALA A 12 20.14 -8.43 -11.25
CA ALA A 12 19.41 -9.68 -11.41
C ALA A 12 17.99 -9.57 -10.84
N ASP A 13 17.02 -10.15 -11.54
CA ASP A 13 15.68 -10.47 -11.01
C ASP A 13 15.54 -12.01 -10.83
N THR A 14 14.30 -12.50 -10.72
CA THR A 14 14.01 -13.94 -10.58
C THR A 14 14.34 -14.77 -11.81
N ASP A 15 14.38 -14.15 -12.99
CA ASP A 15 14.38 -14.83 -14.27
C ASP A 15 15.64 -14.53 -15.09
N CYS A 16 16.24 -13.35 -14.93
CA CYS A 16 17.29 -12.82 -15.79
C CYS A 16 18.29 -11.92 -15.06
N THR A 17 19.48 -11.84 -15.63
CA THR A 17 20.51 -10.86 -15.26
C THR A 17 20.70 -9.86 -16.39
N TYR A 18 20.62 -8.57 -16.06
CA TYR A 18 20.70 -7.44 -16.97
C TYR A 18 21.99 -6.65 -16.75
N GLN A 19 22.64 -6.27 -17.84
CA GLN A 19 23.68 -5.25 -17.82
C GLN A 19 23.04 -3.88 -18.00
N VAL A 20 23.16 -3.01 -17.00
CA VAL A 20 22.52 -1.70 -17.00
C VAL A 20 23.57 -0.61 -17.11
N ALA A 21 23.52 0.14 -18.20
CA ALA A 21 24.47 1.21 -18.47
C ALA A 21 24.24 2.45 -17.58
N THR A 22 25.29 3.27 -17.43
CA THR A 22 25.18 4.62 -16.85
C THR A 22 24.14 5.43 -17.61
N GLY A 23 23.35 6.21 -16.87
CA GLY A 23 22.33 7.07 -17.46
C GLY A 23 20.93 6.48 -17.49
N VAL A 24 20.79 5.18 -17.24
CA VAL A 24 19.50 4.51 -17.14
C VAL A 24 18.82 4.85 -15.81
N THR A 25 17.50 5.03 -15.82
CA THR A 25 16.68 5.10 -14.61
C THR A 25 15.95 3.78 -14.39
N ILE A 26 16.22 3.12 -13.28
CA ILE A 26 15.49 1.93 -12.84
C ILE A 26 14.34 2.39 -11.94
N ALA A 27 13.11 2.04 -12.29
CA ALA A 27 11.94 2.32 -11.48
C ALA A 27 11.38 1.02 -10.88
N THR A 28 11.31 0.95 -9.55
CA THR A 28 10.52 -0.07 -8.85
C THR A 28 9.12 0.49 -8.60
N LEU A 29 8.10 -0.13 -9.19
CA LEU A 29 6.71 0.21 -8.92
C LEU A 29 6.35 -0.26 -7.50
N LEU A 30 5.60 0.56 -6.77
CA LEU A 30 5.32 0.28 -5.36
C LEU A 30 4.45 -0.99 -5.25
N PRO A 31 4.87 -1.96 -4.43
CA PRO A 31 4.40 -3.33 -4.49
C PRO A 31 3.09 -3.59 -3.74
N MET A 32 2.44 -2.55 -3.22
CA MET A 32 1.16 -2.69 -2.51
C MET A 32 0.00 -3.12 -3.43
N THR A 33 0.16 -2.99 -4.75
CA THR A 33 -0.73 -3.60 -5.76
C THR A 33 -0.12 -4.84 -6.43
N ASN A 34 0.97 -5.38 -5.87
CA ASN A 34 1.56 -6.63 -6.33
C ASN A 34 0.70 -7.80 -5.84
N THR A 35 -0.50 -7.92 -6.41
CA THR A 35 -1.42 -9.02 -6.13
C THR A 35 -0.83 -10.37 -6.55
N SER A 36 0.23 -10.37 -7.36
CA SER A 36 1.01 -11.55 -7.75
C SER A 36 2.11 -11.94 -6.75
N ALA A 37 2.32 -11.20 -5.65
CA ALA A 37 3.34 -11.52 -4.66
C ALA A 37 3.07 -12.83 -3.90
N GLY A 38 1.82 -13.30 -3.91
CA GLY A 38 1.41 -14.52 -3.25
C GLY A 38 -0.10 -14.77 -3.39
N PRO A 39 -0.56 -16.00 -3.14
CA PRO A 39 -1.97 -16.36 -3.30
C PRO A 39 -2.88 -15.59 -2.34
N GLY A 40 -4.02 -15.12 -2.83
CA GLY A 40 -5.03 -14.45 -2.03
C GLY A 40 -4.75 -12.97 -1.78
N LEU A 41 -3.76 -12.38 -2.46
CA LEU A 41 -3.48 -10.94 -2.43
C LEU A 41 -4.29 -10.16 -3.48
N GLU A 42 -5.15 -10.82 -4.25
CA GLU A 42 -6.05 -10.20 -5.24
C GLU A 42 -7.22 -9.45 -4.59
N GLY A 43 -7.48 -9.70 -3.31
CA GLY A 43 -8.57 -9.12 -2.55
C GLY A 43 -8.11 -8.45 -1.26
N TRP A 44 -8.98 -7.60 -0.71
CA TRP A 44 -8.78 -7.01 0.61
C TRP A 44 -9.18 -8.02 1.70
N ASP A 45 -8.23 -8.39 2.55
CA ASP A 45 -8.45 -9.23 3.72
C ASP A 45 -7.58 -8.73 4.89
N PRO A 46 -8.19 -8.07 5.91
CA PRO A 46 -7.44 -7.52 7.04
C PRO A 46 -6.92 -8.60 8.00
N ASP A 47 -7.53 -9.80 8.03
CA ASP A 47 -7.20 -10.83 9.02
C ASP A 47 -5.86 -11.53 8.73
N ARG A 48 -5.34 -11.36 7.52
CA ARG A 48 -4.00 -11.83 7.11
C ARG A 48 -2.85 -11.02 7.71
N TRP A 49 -3.15 -9.92 8.38
CA TRP A 49 -2.15 -9.01 8.91
C TRP A 49 -2.09 -9.08 10.43
N ARG A 50 -0.88 -9.05 10.97
CA ARG A 50 -0.62 -8.80 12.39
C ARG A 50 0.14 -7.49 12.49
N HIS A 51 -0.56 -6.45 12.94
CA HIS A 51 -0.08 -5.06 12.88
C HIS A 51 0.26 -4.64 11.44
N HIS A 52 1.52 -4.37 11.13
CA HIS A 52 1.99 -3.96 9.80
C HIS A 52 2.63 -5.12 9.02
N ARG A 53 2.61 -6.35 9.56
CA ARG A 53 3.26 -7.51 8.98
C ARG A 53 2.23 -8.44 8.37
N LEU A 54 2.45 -8.83 7.12
CA LEU A 54 1.69 -9.89 6.48
C LEU A 54 2.07 -11.22 7.15
N VAL A 55 1.07 -12.00 7.57
CA VAL A 55 1.27 -13.34 8.14
C VAL A 55 1.05 -14.40 7.08
N GLU A 56 0.03 -14.23 6.24
CA GLU A 56 -0.33 -15.18 5.19
C GLU A 56 -0.69 -14.47 3.87
N PRO A 57 -0.18 -14.92 2.72
CA PRO A 57 0.85 -15.96 2.57
C PRO A 57 2.24 -15.46 3.01
N PRO A 58 3.17 -16.36 3.35
CA PRO A 58 4.57 -15.98 3.55
C PRO A 58 5.16 -15.46 2.23
N LEU A 59 5.90 -14.34 2.32
CA LEU A 59 6.58 -13.73 1.18
C LEU A 59 8.07 -14.07 1.19
N THR A 60 8.68 -14.16 0.01
CA THR A 60 10.13 -14.31 -0.12
C THR A 60 10.87 -13.13 0.52
N THR A 61 10.35 -11.91 0.34
CA THR A 61 10.85 -10.72 1.03
C THR A 61 9.69 -9.80 1.44
N PRO A 62 9.78 -9.10 2.58
CA PRO A 62 8.72 -8.17 3.03
C PRO A 62 8.55 -6.99 2.08
N GLU A 63 9.58 -6.64 1.30
CA GLU A 63 9.53 -5.61 0.27
C GLU A 63 8.53 -5.95 -0.84
N MET A 64 8.09 -7.20 -1.01
CA MET A 64 7.09 -7.58 -2.02
C MET A 64 5.69 -7.01 -1.78
N VAL A 65 5.42 -6.39 -0.63
CA VAL A 65 4.15 -5.69 -0.31
C VAL A 65 4.36 -4.39 0.49
N THR A 66 5.55 -3.78 0.44
CA THR A 66 5.83 -2.53 1.19
C THR A 66 5.03 -1.32 0.69
N VAL A 67 4.59 -0.48 1.65
CA VAL A 67 3.75 0.71 1.42
C VAL A 67 4.49 2.01 1.78
N PHE A 68 5.58 1.91 2.52
CA PHE A 68 6.38 3.03 3.02
C PHE A 68 7.78 3.06 2.40
N GLY A 69 7.98 2.42 1.25
CA GLY A 69 9.30 2.32 0.62
C GLY A 69 10.20 1.28 1.29
N HIS A 70 11.49 1.30 0.95
CA HIS A 70 12.47 0.33 1.44
C HIS A 70 13.90 0.88 1.43
N GLY A 71 14.78 0.22 2.19
CA GLY A 71 16.19 0.57 2.30
C GLY A 71 16.43 2.01 2.78
N LYS A 72 17.38 2.71 2.15
CA LYS A 72 17.72 4.11 2.47
C LYS A 72 16.61 5.12 2.15
N HIS A 73 15.54 4.69 1.49
CA HIS A 73 14.42 5.53 1.08
C HIS A 73 13.10 5.06 1.72
N THR A 74 13.17 4.30 2.81
CA THR A 74 12.02 4.06 3.68
C THR A 74 11.50 5.39 4.24
N CYS A 75 10.19 5.55 4.28
CA CYS A 75 9.52 6.74 4.78
C CYS A 75 9.86 6.94 6.27
N PRO A 76 10.56 8.02 6.64
CA PRO A 76 10.92 8.25 8.04
C PRO A 76 9.68 8.56 8.90
N ALA A 77 8.60 9.03 8.28
CA ALA A 77 7.34 9.36 8.95
C ALA A 77 6.39 8.15 9.11
N GLN A 78 6.79 6.92 8.75
CA GLN A 78 5.95 5.73 8.86
C GLN A 78 5.33 5.55 10.26
N PRO A 79 6.08 5.62 11.38
CA PRO A 79 5.48 5.43 12.71
C PRO A 79 4.40 6.47 13.02
N PHE A 80 4.65 7.74 12.67
CA PHE A 80 3.69 8.81 12.82
C PHE A 80 2.44 8.57 11.96
N ALA A 81 2.62 8.26 10.68
CA ALA A 81 1.51 8.03 9.75
C ALA A 81 0.61 6.87 10.21
N VAL A 82 1.19 5.74 10.62
CA VAL A 82 0.44 4.58 11.14
C VAL A 82 -0.31 4.95 12.43
N SER A 83 0.32 5.70 13.34
CA SER A 83 -0.32 6.17 14.57
C SER A 83 -1.50 7.10 14.28
N ALA A 84 -1.31 8.10 13.42
CA ALA A 84 -2.33 9.06 13.05
C ALA A 84 -3.53 8.39 12.35
N MET A 85 -3.28 7.46 11.41
CA MET A 85 -4.33 6.70 10.73
C MET A 85 -5.11 5.82 11.71
N SER A 86 -4.42 5.08 12.59
CA SER A 86 -5.03 4.19 13.57
C SER A 86 -5.89 4.97 14.58
N ALA A 87 -5.39 6.09 15.09
CA ALA A 87 -6.11 6.96 16.02
C ALA A 87 -7.36 7.56 15.35
N THR A 88 -7.22 8.03 14.12
CA THR A 88 -8.33 8.59 13.34
C THR A 88 -9.39 7.54 13.05
N ALA A 89 -9.00 6.36 12.56
CA ALA A 89 -9.93 5.27 12.28
C ALA A 89 -10.67 4.82 13.56
N THR A 90 -9.94 4.61 14.66
CA THR A 90 -10.53 4.27 15.96
C THR A 90 -11.54 5.32 16.40
N ARG A 91 -11.18 6.60 16.34
CA ARG A 91 -12.08 7.69 16.75
C ARG A 91 -13.33 7.74 15.87
N LEU A 92 -13.18 7.66 14.55
CA LEU A 92 -14.30 7.71 13.62
C LEU A 92 -15.27 6.54 13.85
N LEU A 93 -14.75 5.31 13.92
CA LEU A 93 -15.57 4.10 14.09
C LEU A 93 -16.24 4.02 15.46
N ALA A 94 -15.59 4.53 16.52
CA ALA A 94 -16.18 4.62 17.86
C ALA A 94 -17.24 5.73 17.97
N THR A 95 -17.19 6.76 17.14
CA THR A 95 -18.07 7.93 17.25
C THR A 95 -19.25 7.87 16.29
N TYR A 96 -19.08 7.23 15.14
CA TYR A 96 -20.06 7.24 14.06
C TYR A 96 -20.43 5.82 13.65
N GLU A 97 -21.71 5.64 13.36
CA GLU A 97 -22.16 4.59 12.47
C GLU A 97 -21.96 5.07 11.03
N TRP A 98 -21.54 4.15 10.17
CA TRP A 98 -21.16 4.45 8.81
C TRP A 98 -21.73 3.37 7.89
N GLU A 99 -22.36 3.79 6.81
CA GLU A 99 -22.91 2.92 5.79
C GLU A 99 -22.40 3.36 4.41
N PRO A 100 -21.76 2.46 3.65
CA PRO A 100 -21.37 2.76 2.27
C PRO A 100 -22.61 2.96 1.40
N ARG A 101 -22.55 3.90 0.46
CA ARG A 101 -23.58 4.09 -0.57
C ARG A 101 -23.15 3.60 -1.95
N TRP A 102 -21.94 3.04 -2.03
CA TRP A 102 -21.44 2.36 -3.22
C TRP A 102 -21.88 0.89 -3.21
N THR A 103 -22.28 0.38 -4.37
CA THR A 103 -22.70 -1.03 -4.57
C THR A 103 -21.55 -1.95 -4.94
N LEU A 104 -20.46 -1.38 -5.48
CA LEU A 104 -19.22 -2.07 -5.80
C LEU A 104 -18.06 -1.40 -5.06
N ALA A 105 -17.04 -2.18 -4.72
CA ALA A 105 -15.84 -1.65 -4.10
C ALA A 105 -15.24 -0.52 -4.97
N PRO A 106 -14.92 0.65 -4.39
CA PRO A 106 -14.29 1.73 -5.13
C PRO A 106 -12.98 1.29 -5.79
N ARG A 107 -12.76 1.72 -7.03
CA ARG A 107 -11.54 1.44 -7.77
C ARG A 107 -10.57 2.62 -7.71
N PRO A 108 -9.25 2.38 -7.75
CA PRO A 108 -8.29 3.48 -7.81
C PRO A 108 -8.29 4.15 -9.19
N VAL A 109 -7.84 5.41 -9.25
CA VAL A 109 -7.54 6.10 -10.52
C VAL A 109 -6.44 5.33 -11.25
N ALA A 110 -6.74 4.80 -12.44
CA ALA A 110 -5.82 3.94 -13.20
C ALA A 110 -4.50 4.61 -13.59
N THR A 111 -4.53 5.93 -13.79
CA THR A 111 -3.35 6.71 -14.21
C THR A 111 -2.54 7.26 -13.04
N GLN A 112 -2.97 7.06 -11.79
CA GLN A 112 -2.24 7.59 -10.65
C GLN A 112 -0.93 6.82 -10.44
N ILE A 113 0.18 7.55 -10.46
CA ILE A 113 1.51 7.01 -10.17
C ILE A 113 1.98 7.54 -8.82
N GLY A 114 2.35 6.62 -7.92
CA GLY A 114 2.95 6.94 -6.63
C GLY A 114 1.96 7.32 -5.52
N GLY A 115 2.44 7.22 -4.28
CA GLY A 115 1.69 7.57 -3.07
C GLY A 115 0.50 6.64 -2.78
N VAL A 116 -0.45 7.16 -1.98
CA VAL A 116 -1.71 6.47 -1.67
C VAL A 116 -2.70 6.71 -2.81
N ALA A 117 -3.17 5.63 -3.44
CA ALA A 117 -4.13 5.69 -4.53
C ALA A 117 -5.42 6.42 -4.11
N ARG A 118 -5.95 7.26 -4.99
CA ARG A 118 -7.26 7.91 -4.84
C ARG A 118 -8.31 7.12 -5.60
N SER A 119 -9.56 7.18 -5.14
CA SER A 119 -10.68 6.57 -5.85
C SER A 119 -10.91 7.27 -7.19
N SER A 120 -11.27 6.50 -8.22
CA SER A 120 -11.65 7.01 -9.55
C SER A 120 -12.93 7.83 -9.50
N ASP A 121 -13.81 7.49 -8.57
CA ASP A 121 -15.14 8.05 -8.42
C ASP A 121 -15.40 8.49 -6.98
N ALA A 122 -16.50 9.21 -6.77
CA ALA A 122 -16.93 9.60 -5.44
C ALA A 122 -17.31 8.37 -4.59
N CYS A 123 -16.67 8.22 -3.43
CA CYS A 123 -16.99 7.18 -2.45
C CYS A 123 -18.04 7.70 -1.46
N THR A 124 -19.29 7.84 -1.91
CA THR A 124 -20.36 8.34 -1.04
C THR A 124 -20.67 7.36 0.08
N ALA A 125 -20.90 7.90 1.27
CA ALA A 125 -21.35 7.15 2.43
C ALA A 125 -22.24 8.03 3.31
N THR A 126 -23.13 7.40 4.05
CA THR A 126 -23.90 8.09 5.10
C THR A 126 -23.30 7.77 6.45
N TYR A 127 -23.25 8.78 7.32
CA TYR A 127 -22.80 8.60 8.68
C TYR A 127 -23.75 9.31 9.64
N ARG A 128 -23.88 8.74 10.83
CA ARG A 128 -24.59 9.38 11.95
C ARG A 128 -23.80 9.16 13.22
N ARG A 129 -23.81 10.14 14.11
CA ARG A 129 -23.16 9.99 15.41
C ARG A 129 -23.84 8.84 16.17
N ARG A 130 -23.06 7.94 16.75
CA ARG A 130 -23.57 6.90 17.65
C ARG A 130 -24.25 7.57 18.85
N PRO A 131 -25.36 7.02 19.35
CA PRO A 131 -25.90 7.48 20.63
C PRO A 131 -24.81 7.30 21.69
N ASN A 132 -24.61 8.31 22.54
CA ASN A 132 -23.70 8.15 23.67
C ASN A 132 -24.26 7.03 24.55
N SER A 133 -23.51 5.94 24.73
CA SER A 133 -23.80 4.99 25.79
C SER A 133 -23.58 5.72 27.12
N THR A 134 -24.66 6.08 27.81
CA THR A 134 -24.64 6.50 29.21
C THR A 134 -24.14 5.37 30.11
#